data_AF-A0A0B7MUU7-F1
#
_entry.id   AF-A0A0B7MUU7-F1
#
_cell.length_a   1.000
_cell.length_b   1.000
_cell.length_c   1.000
_cell.angle_alpha   90.00
_cell.angle_beta   90.00
_cell.angle_gamma   90.00
#
_symmetry.space_group_name_H-M   'P 1'
#
loop_
_entity.id
_entity.type
_entity.pdbx_description
1 polymer ?
#
loop_
_entity_poly.entity_id
_entity_poly.type
_entity_poly.pdbx_seq_one_letter_code
_entity_poly.pdbx_strand_id
1 'polypeptide(L)'
;TFLQAILQDEDFAGYTLGSHQDSSTHPVPSVNTKLLCYADDALVFINNRNDLRLLDYYMDLFCRASNAKFNYNKVEAFSLSGRDHWPFWQRQLEAMHIHHLHSRKDDLPLIYLGFPLVQSTAQRQNHVQSIISKLEVAVKLHSIRSLSVVGKATVVNTLVLSKCWYIFRVTALTQQDIQSITSVAIRFLKSGIFPAIPWSTWTLPKNQGGLGILDVKAQYAALYFRWIQPLLTVSYTTLDDISPLSRMLIHYINNINHSSHHQVPLLLPTTRRIFLRRTRMATIDIIYKSIDLLPRNFDSVRISHATSLQLPLQAVLYVSPHSTFRLPTKLREMKVLDVFQHNTDHHFLHWKDTSDPSLRSWKLAPKKLFNGLASGDLLLQPFFQPLCLPSPAPDNGRVDSAI
;
A
#
# COMPACT_ATOMS: atom_id res chain seq x y z
N THR A 1 19.74 -19.22 21.57
CA THR A 1 19.41 -17.90 22.17
C THR A 1 17.90 -17.82 22.42
N PHE A 2 17.41 -16.89 23.25
CA PHE A 2 15.95 -16.70 23.50
C PHE A 2 15.11 -16.69 22.21
N LEU A 3 15.53 -15.89 21.23
CA LEU A 3 14.84 -15.76 19.95
C LEU A 3 14.83 -17.07 19.16
N GLN A 4 15.94 -17.81 19.17
CA GLN A 4 16.05 -19.07 18.45
C GLN A 4 15.13 -20.15 19.06
N ALA A 5 14.95 -20.16 20.37
CA ALA A 5 14.04 -21.10 21.04
C ALA A 5 12.60 -20.92 20.54
N ILE A 6 12.12 -19.66 20.47
CA ILE A 6 10.79 -19.34 19.91
C ILE A 6 10.70 -19.72 18.43
N LEU A 7 11.74 -19.43 17.63
CA LEU A 7 11.72 -19.73 16.19
C LEU A 7 11.65 -21.23 15.90
N GLN A 8 12.40 -22.04 16.64
CA GLN A 8 12.52 -23.49 16.44
C GLN A 8 11.37 -24.29 17.05
N ASP A 9 10.62 -23.71 17.99
CA ASP A 9 9.51 -24.40 18.65
C ASP A 9 8.29 -24.57 17.71
N GLU A 10 8.00 -25.80 17.30
CA GLU A 10 6.87 -26.12 16.41
C GLU A 10 5.49 -25.88 17.08
N ASP A 11 5.42 -25.93 18.41
CA ASP A 11 4.19 -25.69 19.18
C ASP A 11 3.89 -24.19 19.36
N PHE A 12 4.85 -23.33 19.03
CA PHE A 12 4.69 -21.88 19.04
C PHE A 12 4.09 -21.38 17.72
N ALA A 13 2.79 -21.07 17.71
CA ALA A 13 2.06 -20.80 16.47
C ALA A 13 2.43 -19.44 15.85
N GLY A 14 2.47 -18.37 16.65
CA GLY A 14 2.77 -17.02 16.17
C GLY A 14 1.65 -16.41 15.32
N TYR A 15 1.99 -15.58 14.34
CA TYR A 15 1.04 -14.92 13.44
C TYR A 15 1.18 -15.44 12.01
N THR A 16 0.11 -16.01 11.46
CA THR A 16 0.06 -16.42 10.05
C THR A 16 -0.74 -15.43 9.21
N LEU A 17 -0.10 -14.85 8.21
CA LEU A 17 -0.73 -14.07 7.15
C LEU A 17 -0.91 -14.97 5.91
N GLY A 18 -2.13 -15.43 5.68
CA GLY A 18 -2.47 -16.33 4.57
C GLY A 18 -3.99 -16.49 4.42
N SER A 19 -4.44 -16.83 3.21
CA SER A 19 -5.86 -16.81 2.84
C SER A 19 -6.63 -17.90 3.57
N HIS A 20 -7.83 -17.55 4.06
CA HIS A 20 -8.92 -18.51 4.06
C HIS A 20 -9.04 -19.05 2.63
N GLN A 21 -8.98 -20.37 2.49
CA GLN A 21 -9.02 -21.15 1.25
C GLN A 21 -9.93 -20.56 0.17
N ASP A 22 -9.39 -19.74 -0.73
CA ASP A 22 -9.99 -19.47 -2.03
C ASP A 22 -9.07 -20.07 -3.09
N SER A 23 -9.64 -21.05 -3.80
CA SER A 23 -9.07 -21.93 -4.81
C SER A 23 -8.64 -21.16 -6.08
N SER A 24 -7.66 -20.27 -5.94
CA SER A 24 -7.02 -19.59 -7.07
C SER A 24 -5.70 -20.28 -7.46
N THR A 25 -5.46 -20.34 -8.77
CA THR A 25 -4.47 -21.17 -9.47
C THR A 25 -2.99 -20.86 -9.19
N HIS A 26 -2.67 -19.87 -8.35
CA HIS A 26 -1.32 -19.59 -7.87
C HIS A 26 -1.35 -19.06 -6.42
N PRO A 27 -1.35 -19.92 -5.39
CA PRO A 27 -1.37 -19.46 -4.02
C PRO A 27 -0.03 -18.80 -3.68
N VAL A 28 -0.08 -17.52 -3.31
CA VAL A 28 1.06 -16.86 -2.65
C VAL A 28 1.27 -17.59 -1.31
N PRO A 29 2.48 -18.11 -1.02
CA PRO A 29 2.73 -18.85 0.21
C PRO A 29 2.32 -18.04 1.45
N SER A 30 1.70 -18.69 2.43
CA SER A 30 1.40 -18.05 3.71
C SER A 30 2.71 -17.60 4.39
N VAL A 31 2.63 -16.46 5.08
CA VAL A 31 3.75 -15.93 5.87
C VAL A 31 3.45 -16.24 7.33
N ASN A 32 4.17 -17.20 7.91
CA ASN A 32 4.14 -17.41 9.36
C ASN A 32 5.27 -16.62 10.03
N THR A 33 4.91 -15.78 11.00
CA THR A 33 5.82 -14.90 11.72
C THR A 33 5.62 -15.09 13.22
N LYS A 34 6.62 -15.67 13.90
CA LYS A 34 6.60 -15.83 15.36
C LYS A 34 7.18 -14.62 16.09
N LEU A 35 8.22 -14.00 15.54
CA LEU A 35 8.87 -12.83 16.11
C LEU A 35 9.47 -11.91 15.04
N LEU A 36 9.63 -10.65 15.39
CA LEU A 36 10.44 -9.66 14.70
C LEU A 36 11.42 -9.07 15.71
N CYS A 37 12.66 -8.80 15.29
CA CYS A 37 13.67 -8.23 16.18
C CYS A 37 14.49 -7.15 15.47
N TYR A 38 14.86 -6.11 16.20
CA TYR A 38 15.82 -5.11 15.78
C TYR A 38 16.70 -4.76 16.98
N ALA A 39 17.97 -5.14 16.93
CA ALA A 39 18.87 -5.08 18.07
C ALA A 39 18.27 -5.77 19.31
N ASP A 40 18.06 -5.04 20.41
CA ASP A 40 17.47 -5.50 21.66
C ASP A 40 15.93 -5.41 21.68
N ASP A 41 15.31 -4.67 20.76
CA ASP A 41 13.86 -4.59 20.64
C ASP A 41 13.31 -5.85 19.95
N ALA A 42 12.49 -6.62 20.68
CA ALA A 42 11.82 -7.82 20.17
C ALA A 42 10.29 -7.66 20.22
N LEU A 43 9.63 -8.04 19.14
CA LEU A 43 8.18 -8.09 19.00
C LEU A 43 7.77 -9.53 18.75
N VAL A 44 7.12 -10.15 19.72
CA VAL A 44 6.69 -11.56 19.66
C VAL A 44 5.19 -11.62 19.38
N PHE A 45 4.80 -12.47 18.44
CA PHE A 45 3.40 -12.69 18.08
C PHE A 45 2.80 -13.81 18.91
N ILE A 46 1.63 -13.56 19.50
CA ILE A 46 0.92 -14.52 20.35
C ILE A 46 -0.44 -14.83 19.72
N ASN A 47 -0.66 -16.08 19.32
CA ASN A 47 -1.94 -16.52 18.76
C ASN A 47 -2.95 -16.92 19.84
N ASN A 48 -2.47 -17.66 20.83
CA ASN A 48 -3.30 -18.34 21.82
C ASN A 48 -2.59 -18.42 23.18
N ARG A 49 -3.27 -18.99 24.18
CA ARG A 49 -2.73 -19.08 25.55
C ARG A 49 -1.53 -20.02 25.66
N ASN A 50 -1.36 -20.95 24.72
CA ASN A 50 -0.18 -21.82 24.67
C ASN A 50 1.05 -21.01 24.27
N ASP A 51 0.97 -20.22 23.19
CA ASP A 51 2.06 -19.32 22.77
C ASP A 51 2.51 -18.41 23.91
N LEU A 52 1.57 -17.85 24.69
CA LEU A 52 1.90 -16.98 25.83
C LEU A 52 2.62 -17.74 26.95
N ARG A 53 2.20 -18.98 27.24
CA ARG A 53 2.87 -19.84 28.23
C ARG A 53 4.27 -20.24 27.78
N LEU A 54 4.44 -20.58 26.50
CA LEU A 54 5.74 -20.89 25.92
C LEU A 54 6.66 -19.67 25.95
N LEU A 55 6.13 -18.48 25.64
CA LEU A 55 6.89 -17.23 25.75
C LEU A 55 7.40 -17.03 27.19
N ASP A 56 6.53 -17.16 28.20
CA ASP A 56 6.91 -17.02 29.61
C ASP A 56 8.01 -18.03 30.00
N TYR A 57 7.85 -19.29 29.61
CA TYR A 57 8.86 -20.33 29.78
C TYR A 57 10.20 -19.96 29.14
N TYR A 58 10.20 -19.48 27.88
CA TYR A 58 11.43 -19.11 27.18
C TYR A 58 12.09 -17.86 27.75
N MET A 59 11.29 -16.91 28.24
CA MET A 59 11.81 -15.73 28.94
C MET A 59 12.52 -16.14 30.24
N ASP A 60 11.89 -16.99 31.06
CA ASP A 60 12.50 -17.50 32.29
C ASP A 60 13.76 -18.35 32.02
N LEU A 61 13.69 -19.27 31.05
CA LEU A 61 14.83 -20.09 30.65
C LEU A 61 16.00 -19.22 30.19
N PHE A 62 15.74 -18.17 29.40
CA PHE A 62 16.77 -17.25 28.97
C PHE A 62 17.39 -16.48 30.14
N CYS A 63 16.58 -15.98 31.07
CA CYS A 63 17.07 -15.31 32.27
C CYS A 63 17.99 -16.23 33.09
N ARG A 64 17.58 -17.49 33.29
CA ARG A 64 18.39 -18.50 34.01
C ARG A 64 19.69 -18.85 33.29
N ALA A 65 19.67 -18.97 31.96
CA ALA A 65 20.84 -19.36 31.18
C ALA A 65 21.85 -18.23 30.99
N SER A 66 21.39 -16.98 30.92
CA SER A 66 22.23 -15.81 30.61
C SER A 66 22.54 -14.90 31.80
N ASN A 67 21.86 -15.11 32.93
CA ASN A 67 21.79 -14.17 34.06
C ASN A 67 21.25 -12.76 33.71
N ALA A 68 20.73 -12.56 32.49
CA ALA A 68 20.04 -11.33 32.11
C ALA A 68 18.65 -11.26 32.77
N LYS A 69 18.07 -10.05 32.80
CA LYS A 69 16.71 -9.82 33.29
C LYS A 69 15.93 -8.98 32.28
N PHE A 70 14.67 -9.33 32.05
CA PHE A 70 13.77 -8.50 31.28
C PHE A 70 13.39 -7.24 32.07
N ASN A 71 13.36 -6.09 31.39
CA ASN A 71 12.84 -4.86 31.96
C ASN A 71 11.32 -4.82 31.75
N TYR A 72 10.57 -5.42 32.67
CA TYR A 72 9.11 -5.51 32.58
C TYR A 72 8.40 -4.15 32.47
N ASN A 73 9.01 -3.06 32.97
CA ASN A 73 8.47 -1.71 32.79
C ASN A 73 8.47 -1.22 31.32
N LYS A 74 9.25 -1.87 30.45
CA LYS A 74 9.29 -1.60 29.00
C LYS A 74 8.54 -2.66 28.19
N VAL A 75 8.07 -3.74 28.82
CA VAL A 75 7.32 -4.79 28.12
C VAL A 75 5.88 -4.32 27.96
N GLU A 76 5.46 -4.12 26.72
CA GLU A 76 4.12 -3.71 26.37
C GLU A 76 3.43 -4.80 25.55
N ALA A 77 2.16 -5.07 25.84
CA ALA A 77 1.31 -5.92 25.01
C ALA A 77 0.34 -5.04 24.21
N PHE A 78 0.05 -5.41 22.96
CA PHE A 78 -0.94 -4.72 22.16
C PHE A 78 -1.73 -5.66 21.26
N SER A 79 -2.98 -5.30 20.95
CA SER A 79 -3.89 -6.09 20.14
C SER A 79 -3.74 -5.78 18.65
N LEU A 80 -3.36 -6.76 17.81
CA LEU A 80 -3.22 -6.55 16.35
C LEU A 80 -4.53 -6.11 15.66
N SER A 81 -5.69 -6.53 16.17
CA SER A 81 -6.99 -6.12 15.62
C SER A 81 -7.41 -4.73 16.08
N GLY A 82 -6.68 -4.14 17.03
CA GLY A 82 -7.04 -2.92 17.75
C GLY A 82 -8.26 -3.07 18.66
N ARG A 83 -8.88 -4.25 18.74
CA ARG A 83 -9.98 -4.49 19.70
C ARG A 83 -9.39 -4.68 21.09
N ASP A 84 -10.17 -4.24 22.07
CA ASP A 84 -9.86 -4.50 23.47
C ASP A 84 -10.16 -5.98 23.77
N HIS A 85 -9.09 -6.75 23.94
CA HIS A 85 -9.15 -8.16 24.34
C HIS A 85 -8.64 -8.36 25.77
N TRP A 86 -8.51 -7.27 26.56
CA TRP A 86 -8.01 -7.35 27.94
C TRP A 86 -8.78 -8.38 28.77
N PRO A 87 -10.13 -8.46 28.75
CA PRO A 87 -10.85 -9.44 29.56
C PRO A 87 -10.48 -10.91 29.28
N PHE A 88 -10.03 -11.22 28.05
CA PHE A 88 -9.64 -12.58 27.68
C PHE A 88 -8.22 -12.95 28.14
N TRP A 89 -7.32 -11.95 28.19
CA TRP A 89 -5.88 -12.11 28.42
C TRP A 89 -5.40 -11.66 29.80
N GLN A 90 -6.21 -10.88 30.53
CA GLN A 90 -5.84 -10.19 31.77
C GLN A 90 -5.07 -11.11 32.72
N ARG A 91 -5.68 -12.23 33.12
CA ARG A 91 -5.10 -13.14 34.12
C ARG A 91 -3.72 -13.65 33.70
N GLN A 92 -3.53 -13.98 32.43
CA GLN A 92 -2.28 -14.52 31.91
C GLN A 92 -1.21 -13.44 31.73
N LEU A 93 -1.60 -12.24 31.28
CA LEU A 93 -0.68 -11.11 31.13
C LEU A 93 -0.23 -10.57 32.49
N GLU A 94 -1.14 -10.47 33.47
CA GLU A 94 -0.81 -10.05 34.84
C GLU A 94 0.18 -11.03 35.50
N ALA A 95 0.06 -12.33 35.22
CA ALA A 95 1.02 -13.34 35.69
C ALA A 95 2.45 -13.12 35.14
N MET A 96 2.58 -12.43 34.00
CA MET A 96 3.85 -12.04 33.39
C MET A 96 4.25 -10.58 33.72
N HIS A 97 3.63 -9.95 34.72
CA HIS A 97 3.83 -8.54 35.08
C HIS A 97 3.46 -7.54 33.97
N ILE A 98 2.55 -7.91 33.06
CA ILE A 98 2.01 -7.04 32.02
C ILE A 98 0.61 -6.60 32.46
N HIS A 99 0.49 -5.35 32.87
CA HIS A 99 -0.74 -4.79 33.47
C HIS A 99 -1.65 -4.06 32.48
N HIS A 100 -1.25 -3.98 31.22
CA HIS A 100 -2.02 -3.28 30.20
C HIS A 100 -1.90 -3.95 28.83
N LEU A 101 -3.00 -3.94 28.07
CA LEU A 101 -3.04 -4.36 26.67
C LEU A 101 -3.49 -3.17 25.83
N HIS A 102 -2.54 -2.55 25.13
CA HIS A 102 -2.81 -1.43 24.24
C HIS A 102 -3.81 -1.83 23.15
N SER A 103 -4.79 -0.97 22.94
CA SER A 103 -5.89 -1.15 22.01
C SER A 103 -6.26 0.18 21.34
N ARG A 104 -7.32 0.19 20.53
CA ARG A 104 -7.87 1.42 19.94
C ARG A 104 -8.46 2.39 20.97
N LYS A 105 -8.67 1.95 22.23
CA LYS A 105 -9.27 2.77 23.30
C LYS A 105 -8.25 3.72 23.92
N ASP A 106 -6.97 3.44 23.79
CA ASP A 106 -5.90 4.30 24.29
C ASP A 106 -5.81 5.60 23.49
N ASP A 107 -5.49 6.70 24.18
CA ASP A 107 -5.37 8.02 23.56
C ASP A 107 -4.12 8.16 22.68
N LEU A 108 -3.04 7.47 23.04
CA LEU A 108 -1.76 7.50 22.34
C LEU A 108 -1.46 6.13 21.71
N PRO A 109 -0.88 6.11 20.50
CA PRO A 109 -0.42 4.87 19.89
C PRO A 109 0.83 4.36 20.61
N LEU A 110 0.98 3.03 20.68
CA LEU A 110 2.23 2.40 21.06
C LEU A 110 3.32 2.77 20.04
N ILE A 111 4.54 3.04 20.50
CA ILE A 111 5.67 3.42 19.65
C ILE A 111 6.63 2.24 19.55
N TYR A 112 6.79 1.69 18.33
CA TYR A 112 7.75 0.63 18.06
C TYR A 112 8.78 1.11 17.03
N LEU A 113 10.07 1.08 17.38
CA LEU A 113 11.18 1.58 16.54
C LEU A 113 10.95 3.02 16.05
N GLY A 114 10.33 3.86 16.88
CA GLY A 114 9.98 5.25 16.53
C GLY A 114 8.75 5.41 15.62
N PHE A 115 8.08 4.32 15.22
CA PHE A 115 6.85 4.34 14.45
C PHE A 115 5.62 4.21 15.35
N PRO A 116 4.57 5.02 15.16
CA PRO A 116 3.32 4.86 15.89
C PRO A 116 2.49 3.71 15.31
N LEU A 117 2.17 2.71 16.15
CA LEU A 117 1.23 1.65 15.83
C LEU A 117 -0.21 2.16 16.05
N VAL A 118 -0.70 2.92 15.09
CA VAL A 118 -2.01 3.58 15.16
C VAL A 118 -3.16 2.59 14.98
N GLN A 119 -4.07 2.54 15.94
CA GLN A 119 -5.25 1.67 15.95
C GLN A 119 -6.59 2.43 15.99
N SER A 120 -6.55 3.76 16.22
CA SER A 120 -7.70 4.65 16.22
C SER A 120 -7.42 6.01 15.56
N THR A 121 -8.49 6.71 15.16
CA THR A 121 -8.37 8.07 14.61
C THR A 121 -7.84 9.05 15.65
N ALA A 122 -8.24 8.90 16.91
CA ALA A 122 -7.76 9.73 18.02
C ALA A 122 -6.25 9.59 18.22
N GLN A 123 -5.74 8.36 18.23
CA GLN A 123 -4.30 8.09 18.33
C GLN A 123 -3.51 8.75 17.20
N ARG A 124 -4.01 8.68 15.96
CA ARG A 124 -3.38 9.38 14.83
C ARG A 124 -3.35 10.88 15.06
N GLN A 125 -4.48 11.48 15.43
CA GLN A 125 -4.61 12.92 15.64
C GLN A 125 -3.66 13.40 16.74
N ASN A 126 -3.64 12.71 17.88
CA ASN A 126 -2.77 13.05 19.00
C ASN A 126 -1.29 12.92 18.63
N HIS A 127 -0.91 11.86 17.91
CA HIS A 127 0.46 11.68 17.44
C HIS A 127 0.88 12.76 16.43
N VAL A 128 0.04 13.05 15.44
CA VAL A 128 0.30 14.11 14.45
C VAL A 128 0.40 15.47 15.13
N GLN A 129 -0.46 15.76 16.11
CA GLN A 129 -0.38 16.99 16.88
C GLN A 129 0.95 17.11 17.63
N SER A 130 1.44 16.01 18.23
CA SER A 130 2.76 15.97 18.86
C SER A 130 3.89 16.28 17.87
N ILE A 131 3.82 15.74 16.63
CA ILE A 131 4.77 16.07 15.56
C ILE A 131 4.70 17.56 15.25
N ILE A 132 3.50 18.10 15.02
CA ILE A 132 3.30 19.52 14.70
C ILE A 132 3.90 20.41 15.79
N SER A 133 3.61 20.15 17.07
CA SER A 133 4.18 20.91 18.18
C SER A 133 5.71 20.86 18.20
N LYS A 134 6.33 19.71 17.90
CA LYS A 134 7.79 19.60 17.77
C LYS A 134 8.35 20.44 16.61
N LEU A 135 7.64 20.49 15.48
CA LEU A 135 8.02 21.33 14.34
C LEU A 135 7.87 22.82 14.68
N GLU A 136 6.81 23.21 15.39
CA GLU A 136 6.60 24.59 15.81
C GLU A 136 7.69 25.07 16.77
N VAL A 137 8.10 24.22 17.73
CA VAL A 137 9.24 24.50 18.61
C VAL A 137 10.52 24.66 17.80
N ALA A 138 10.79 23.75 16.86
CA ALA A 138 11.96 23.86 15.99
C ALA A 138 11.97 25.17 15.20
N VAL A 139 10.83 25.51 14.57
CA VAL A 139 10.66 26.78 13.84
C VAL A 139 10.90 27.97 14.77
N LYS A 140 10.31 28.00 15.96
CA LYS A 140 10.49 29.11 16.92
C LYS A 140 11.96 29.33 17.29
N LEU A 141 12.70 28.26 17.56
CA LEU A 141 14.14 28.32 17.85
C LEU A 141 14.95 28.91 16.70
N HIS A 142 14.57 28.59 15.46
CA HIS A 142 15.25 29.09 14.27
C HIS A 142 14.81 30.51 13.86
N SER A 143 13.61 30.94 14.21
CA SER A 143 13.08 32.28 13.91
C SER A 143 13.80 33.41 14.64
N ILE A 144 14.51 33.13 15.73
CA ILE A 144 15.30 34.14 16.48
C ILE A 144 16.52 34.60 15.66
N ARG A 145 16.91 33.84 14.63
CA ARG A 145 18.08 34.14 13.80
C ARG A 145 17.66 35.00 12.60
N SER A 146 18.48 36.00 12.27
CA SER A 146 18.33 36.82 11.06
C SER A 146 18.76 36.08 9.79
N LEU A 147 17.97 35.07 9.39
CA LEU A 147 18.27 34.23 8.25
C LEU A 147 17.84 34.87 6.92
N SER A 148 18.70 34.74 5.91
CA SER A 148 18.34 35.05 4.53
C SER A 148 17.24 34.11 4.00
N VAL A 149 16.62 34.47 2.88
CA VAL A 149 15.61 33.64 2.19
C VAL A 149 16.15 32.23 1.90
N VAL A 150 17.38 32.13 1.40
CA VAL A 150 18.08 30.85 1.15
C VAL A 150 18.36 30.11 2.46
N GLY A 151 18.76 30.82 3.52
CA GLY A 151 18.97 30.25 4.84
C GLY A 151 17.69 29.64 5.43
N LYS A 152 16.55 30.33 5.30
CA LYS A 152 15.24 29.81 5.73
C LYS A 152 14.85 28.55 4.97
N ALA A 153 14.99 28.56 3.64
CA ALA A 153 14.73 27.37 2.82
C ALA A 153 15.60 26.17 3.23
N THR A 154 16.88 26.42 3.52
CA THR A 154 17.82 25.40 3.98
C THR A 154 17.37 24.81 5.32
N VAL A 155 17.04 25.65 6.31
CA VAL A 155 16.54 25.21 7.62
C VAL A 155 15.26 24.39 7.49
N VAL A 156 14.33 24.80 6.64
CA VAL A 156 13.09 24.06 6.41
C VAL A 156 13.38 22.64 5.90
N ASN A 157 14.24 22.50 4.89
CA ASN A 157 14.58 21.20 4.34
C ASN A 157 15.36 20.31 5.33
N THR A 158 16.39 20.86 5.98
CA THR A 158 17.37 20.04 6.71
C THR A 158 17.03 19.85 8.18
N LEU A 159 16.32 20.79 8.80
CA LEU A 159 16.08 20.78 10.25
C LEU A 159 14.60 20.71 10.64
N VAL A 160 13.69 21.20 9.81
CA VAL A 160 12.24 21.16 10.11
C VAL A 160 11.60 19.92 9.48
N LEU A 161 11.49 19.86 8.16
CA LEU A 161 10.78 18.79 7.45
C LEU A 161 11.52 17.44 7.53
N SER A 162 12.84 17.45 7.68
CA SER A 162 13.64 16.23 7.87
C SER A 162 13.18 15.38 9.05
N LYS A 163 12.60 16.00 10.09
CA LYS A 163 12.05 15.32 11.26
C LYS A 163 10.81 14.47 10.94
N CYS A 164 10.14 14.72 9.82
CA CYS A 164 8.93 14.00 9.41
C CYS A 164 9.25 12.75 8.59
N TRP A 165 10.34 12.76 7.81
CA TRP A 165 10.62 11.73 6.80
C TRP A 165 10.70 10.31 7.36
N TYR A 166 11.21 10.16 8.58
CA TYR A 166 11.29 8.84 9.23
C TYR A 166 9.90 8.19 9.37
N ILE A 167 8.96 8.92 9.98
CA ILE A 167 7.59 8.47 10.31
C ILE A 167 6.74 8.34 9.04
N PHE A 168 6.96 9.24 8.08
CA PHE A 168 6.27 9.28 6.79
C PHE A 168 6.43 8.00 5.96
N ARG A 169 7.42 7.16 6.25
CA ARG A 169 7.63 5.90 5.52
C ARG A 169 6.56 4.85 5.77
N VAL A 170 5.85 4.90 6.91
CA VAL A 170 4.93 3.82 7.31
C VAL A 170 3.60 4.35 7.83
N THR A 171 3.56 5.56 8.41
CA THR A 171 2.34 6.10 9.01
C THR A 171 1.39 6.65 7.96
N ALA A 172 0.15 6.15 7.95
CA ALA A 172 -0.92 6.64 7.09
C ALA A 172 -1.48 7.98 7.60
N LEU A 173 -1.25 9.05 6.84
CA LEU A 173 -1.64 10.43 7.15
C LEU A 173 -2.76 10.91 6.24
N THR A 174 -3.65 11.75 6.77
CA THR A 174 -4.68 12.42 5.99
C THR A 174 -4.10 13.57 5.18
N GLN A 175 -4.84 14.06 4.19
CA GLN A 175 -4.46 15.28 3.46
C GLN A 175 -4.39 16.49 4.40
N GLN A 176 -5.25 16.53 5.42
CA GLN A 176 -5.24 17.59 6.43
C GLN A 176 -3.97 17.54 7.28
N ASP A 177 -3.52 16.36 7.68
CA ASP A 177 -2.27 16.19 8.45
C ASP A 177 -1.07 16.74 7.66
N ILE A 178 -0.98 16.39 6.37
CA ILE A 178 0.07 16.90 5.46
C ILE A 178 -0.03 18.42 5.29
N GLN A 179 -1.24 18.98 5.16
CA GLN A 179 -1.44 20.43 5.05
C GLN A 179 -1.04 21.16 6.33
N SER A 180 -1.36 20.62 7.50
CA SER A 180 -0.97 21.20 8.79
C SER A 180 0.55 21.24 8.95
N ILE A 181 1.25 20.15 8.60
CA ILE A 181 2.72 20.09 8.61
C ILE A 181 3.32 21.10 7.62
N THR A 182 2.78 21.16 6.40
CA THR A 182 3.23 22.11 5.36
C THR A 182 3.01 23.56 5.81
N SER A 183 1.91 23.83 6.49
CA SER A 183 1.57 25.17 6.98
C SER A 183 2.59 25.71 8.00
N VAL A 184 3.15 24.84 8.85
CA VAL A 184 4.23 25.22 9.77
C VAL A 184 5.45 25.71 9.01
N ALA A 185 5.86 25.00 7.95
CA ALA A 185 6.98 25.40 7.10
C ALA A 185 6.69 26.70 6.34
N ILE A 186 5.50 26.82 5.73
CA ILE A 186 5.08 28.03 5.01
C ILE A 186 5.12 29.27 5.92
N ARG A 187 4.61 29.17 7.14
CA ARG A 187 4.59 30.27 8.11
C ARG A 187 6.00 30.76 8.44
N PHE A 188 6.94 29.85 8.60
CA PHE A 188 8.35 30.19 8.85
C PHE A 188 8.99 30.89 7.64
N LEU A 189 8.76 30.37 6.43
CA LEU A 189 9.33 30.94 5.19
C LEU A 189 8.80 32.34 4.91
N LYS A 190 7.49 32.56 5.06
CA LYS A 190 6.83 33.84 4.75
C LYS A 190 7.13 34.96 5.76
N SER A 191 7.63 34.62 6.95
CA SER A 191 7.94 35.61 7.98
C SER A 191 8.91 36.67 7.43
N GLY A 192 8.50 37.94 7.42
CA GLY A 192 9.32 39.07 6.96
C GLY A 192 9.56 39.14 5.45
N ILE A 193 8.72 38.49 4.61
CA ILE A 193 8.81 38.56 3.15
C ILE A 193 7.51 39.14 2.58
N PHE A 194 7.62 40.20 1.77
CA PHE A 194 6.51 40.78 1.02
C PHE A 194 6.96 41.14 -0.41
N PRO A 195 6.19 40.78 -1.47
CA PRO A 195 4.98 39.97 -1.44
C PRO A 195 5.26 38.51 -1.05
N ALA A 196 4.23 37.81 -0.55
CA ALA A 196 4.38 36.43 -0.09
C ALA A 196 4.62 35.49 -1.28
N ILE A 197 5.73 34.75 -1.25
CA ILE A 197 6.06 33.76 -2.27
C ILE A 197 5.16 32.52 -2.12
N PRO A 198 4.48 32.04 -3.19
CA PRO A 198 3.66 30.83 -3.16
C PRO A 198 4.47 29.57 -2.82
N TRP A 199 3.86 28.61 -2.11
CA TRP A 199 4.52 27.32 -1.77
C TRP A 199 5.06 26.60 -3.01
N SER A 200 4.29 26.59 -4.10
CA SER A 200 4.71 26.00 -5.37
C SER A 200 6.00 26.60 -5.92
N THR A 201 6.27 27.89 -5.70
CA THR A 201 7.53 28.53 -6.12
C THR A 201 8.70 28.09 -5.24
N TRP A 202 8.51 27.95 -3.94
CA TRP A 202 9.57 27.49 -3.03
C TRP A 202 10.08 26.08 -3.37
N THR A 203 9.18 25.22 -3.85
CA THR A 203 9.49 23.83 -4.19
C THR A 203 10.09 23.65 -5.58
N LEU A 204 10.05 24.68 -6.43
CA LEU A 204 10.72 24.64 -7.73
C LEU A 204 12.25 24.49 -7.57
N PRO A 205 12.92 23.83 -8.52
CA PRO A 205 14.37 23.85 -8.62
C PRO A 205 14.95 25.27 -8.72
N LYS A 206 16.22 25.44 -8.32
CA LYS A 206 16.91 26.73 -8.36
C LYS A 206 17.00 27.35 -9.76
N ASN A 207 17.17 26.52 -10.79
CA ASN A 207 17.19 26.96 -12.19
C ASN A 207 15.81 27.40 -12.72
N GLN A 208 14.73 27.17 -11.97
CA GLN A 208 13.37 27.61 -12.28
C GLN A 208 12.90 28.73 -11.34
N GLY A 209 13.82 29.39 -10.62
CA GLY A 209 13.52 30.50 -9.71
C GLY A 209 13.03 30.09 -8.31
N GLY A 210 13.03 28.79 -7.99
CA GLY A 210 12.72 28.29 -6.66
C GLY A 210 13.94 28.07 -5.78
N LEU A 211 13.74 27.42 -4.63
CA LEU A 211 14.82 27.09 -3.68
C LEU A 211 14.94 25.59 -3.38
N GLY A 212 14.23 24.75 -4.14
CA GLY A 212 14.29 23.30 -4.02
C GLY A 212 13.81 22.78 -2.67
N ILE A 213 12.81 23.44 -2.06
CA ILE A 213 12.17 22.89 -0.86
C ILE A 213 11.44 21.62 -1.24
N LEU A 214 11.60 20.55 -0.46
CA LEU A 214 10.89 19.30 -0.73
C LEU A 214 9.40 19.50 -0.49
N ASP A 215 8.59 19.30 -1.53
CA ASP A 215 7.14 19.31 -1.37
C ASP A 215 6.72 18.15 -0.45
N VAL A 216 6.04 18.49 0.64
CA VAL A 216 5.71 17.51 1.71
C VAL A 216 4.84 16.38 1.17
N LYS A 217 3.89 16.69 0.27
CA LYS A 217 2.99 15.69 -0.33
C LYS A 217 3.76 14.79 -1.31
N ALA A 218 4.59 15.37 -2.18
CA ALA A 218 5.39 14.62 -3.12
C ALA A 218 6.41 13.73 -2.41
N GLN A 219 7.10 14.25 -1.38
CA GLN A 219 8.06 13.49 -0.58
C GLN A 219 7.38 12.35 0.18
N TYR A 220 6.20 12.60 0.77
CA TYR A 220 5.41 11.57 1.43
C TYR A 220 5.05 10.42 0.47
N ALA A 221 4.59 10.74 -0.74
CA ALA A 221 4.30 9.75 -1.77
C ALA A 221 5.55 9.01 -2.26
N ALA A 222 6.67 9.71 -2.44
CA ALA A 222 7.93 9.12 -2.86
C ALA A 222 8.47 8.11 -1.83
N LEU A 223 8.33 8.39 -0.53
CA LEU A 223 8.70 7.46 0.54
C LEU A 223 7.86 6.19 0.51
N TYR A 224 6.58 6.27 0.19
CA TYR A 224 5.72 5.10 -0.02
C TYR A 224 6.05 4.36 -1.32
N PHE A 225 6.44 5.09 -2.37
CA PHE A 225 6.82 4.49 -3.65
C PHE A 225 8.00 3.51 -3.50
N ARG A 226 8.89 3.73 -2.54
CA ARG A 226 9.96 2.77 -2.19
C ARG A 226 9.44 1.36 -1.87
N TRP A 227 8.25 1.25 -1.28
CA TRP A 227 7.60 -0.04 -0.99
C TRP A 227 6.83 -0.59 -2.20
N ILE A 228 6.39 0.28 -3.10
CA ILE A 228 5.58 -0.07 -4.27
C ILE A 228 6.46 -0.56 -5.42
N GLN A 229 7.62 0.07 -5.64
CA GLN A 229 8.51 -0.23 -6.76
C GLN A 229 8.90 -1.72 -6.84
N PRO A 230 9.27 -2.42 -5.73
CA PRO A 230 9.51 -3.85 -5.77
C PRO A 230 8.28 -4.64 -6.23
N LEU A 231 7.08 -4.26 -5.79
CA LEU A 231 5.83 -4.94 -6.18
C LEU A 231 5.55 -4.84 -7.68
N LEU A 232 5.99 -3.76 -8.33
CA LEU A 232 5.81 -3.61 -9.77
C LEU A 232 6.80 -4.45 -10.59
N THR A 233 7.90 -4.89 -9.99
CA THR A 233 8.98 -5.63 -10.67
C THR A 233 9.01 -7.12 -10.33
N VAL A 234 8.36 -7.53 -9.24
CA VAL A 234 8.26 -8.92 -8.81
C VAL A 234 7.51 -9.76 -9.85
N SER A 235 8.18 -10.81 -10.33
CA SER A 235 7.55 -11.88 -11.10
C SER A 235 7.25 -13.08 -10.20
N TYR A 236 6.09 -13.71 -10.38
CA TYR A 236 5.64 -14.89 -9.63
C TYR A 236 6.57 -16.10 -9.80
N THR A 237 7.51 -16.06 -10.73
CA THR A 237 8.55 -17.08 -10.93
C THR A 237 9.70 -16.99 -9.90
N THR A 238 9.79 -15.91 -9.13
CA THR A 238 10.90 -15.63 -8.18
C THR A 238 10.42 -15.53 -6.72
N LEU A 239 9.35 -16.24 -6.37
CA LEU A 239 8.66 -16.10 -5.07
C LEU A 239 9.55 -16.38 -3.85
N ASP A 240 10.58 -17.20 -4.00
CA ASP A 240 11.47 -17.62 -2.91
C ASP A 240 12.37 -16.48 -2.41
N ASP A 241 12.75 -15.54 -3.30
CA ASP A 241 13.65 -14.41 -2.99
C ASP A 241 12.90 -13.13 -2.54
N ILE A 242 11.58 -13.18 -2.46
CA ILE A 242 10.77 -12.01 -2.12
C ILE A 242 10.88 -11.71 -0.62
N SER A 243 11.18 -10.45 -0.29
CA SER A 243 11.18 -10.00 1.10
C SER A 243 9.84 -10.30 1.80
N PRO A 244 9.84 -10.69 3.08
CA PRO A 244 8.59 -10.95 3.82
C PRO A 244 7.59 -9.80 3.73
N LEU A 245 8.07 -8.55 3.79
CA LEU A 245 7.24 -7.35 3.64
C LEU A 245 6.53 -7.32 2.28
N SER A 246 7.26 -7.55 1.18
CA SER A 246 6.68 -7.59 -0.16
C SER A 246 5.63 -8.70 -0.25
N ARG A 247 5.89 -9.89 0.29
CA ARG A 247 4.91 -10.99 0.32
C ARG A 247 3.65 -10.62 1.10
N MET A 248 3.81 -9.96 2.25
CA MET A 248 2.68 -9.45 3.04
C MET A 248 1.87 -8.39 2.29
N LEU A 249 2.52 -7.45 1.61
CA LEU A 249 1.86 -6.42 0.82
C LEU A 249 1.12 -7.02 -0.39
N ILE A 250 1.71 -7.99 -1.09
CA ILE A 250 1.05 -8.72 -2.18
C ILE A 250 -0.23 -9.37 -1.68
N HIS A 251 -0.14 -10.11 -0.56
CA HIS A 251 -1.30 -10.76 0.04
C HIS A 251 -2.39 -9.77 0.42
N TYR A 252 -2.00 -8.67 1.07
CA TYR A 252 -2.93 -7.63 1.49
C TYR A 252 -3.63 -6.93 0.31
N ILE A 253 -2.90 -6.55 -0.73
CA ILE A 253 -3.44 -5.92 -1.94
C ILE A 253 -4.38 -6.89 -2.66
N ASN A 254 -3.97 -8.14 -2.86
CA ASN A 254 -4.78 -9.16 -3.51
C ASN A 254 -6.09 -9.41 -2.76
N ASN A 255 -6.03 -9.62 -1.45
CA ASN A 255 -7.20 -9.90 -0.63
C ASN A 255 -8.20 -8.74 -0.64
N ILE A 256 -7.71 -7.49 -0.50
CA ILE A 256 -8.60 -6.33 -0.56
C ILE A 256 -9.30 -6.28 -1.92
N ASN A 257 -8.57 -6.42 -3.02
CA ASN A 257 -9.18 -6.25 -4.33
C ASN A 257 -9.89 -7.51 -4.86
N HIS A 258 -9.80 -8.64 -4.15
CA HIS A 258 -10.11 -9.98 -4.68
C HIS A 258 -9.44 -10.20 -6.04
N SER A 259 -8.15 -9.82 -6.13
CA SER A 259 -7.34 -9.98 -7.33
C SER A 259 -6.36 -11.14 -7.16
N SER A 260 -6.13 -11.91 -8.22
CA SER A 260 -5.04 -12.88 -8.27
C SER A 260 -3.68 -12.18 -8.42
N HIS A 261 -3.67 -11.03 -9.10
CA HIS A 261 -2.47 -10.27 -9.42
C HIS A 261 -2.51 -8.89 -8.80
N HIS A 262 -1.55 -8.59 -7.92
CA HIS A 262 -1.53 -7.35 -7.15
C HIS A 262 -1.15 -6.15 -8.03
N GLN A 263 -0.44 -6.40 -9.13
CA GLN A 263 -0.10 -5.37 -10.12
C GLN A 263 -1.34 -4.77 -10.77
N VAL A 264 -2.43 -5.53 -10.95
CA VAL A 264 -3.67 -5.06 -11.59
C VAL A 264 -4.28 -3.87 -10.81
N PRO A 265 -4.63 -3.97 -9.51
CA PRO A 265 -5.14 -2.83 -8.75
C PRO A 265 -4.11 -1.72 -8.51
N LEU A 266 -2.81 -2.00 -8.58
CA LEU A 266 -1.78 -0.96 -8.53
C LEU A 266 -1.79 -0.11 -9.82
N LEU A 267 -1.71 -0.78 -10.98
CA LEU A 267 -1.58 -0.19 -12.31
C LEU A 267 -2.90 0.30 -12.92
N LEU A 268 -4.05 -0.19 -12.47
CA LEU A 268 -5.36 0.13 -13.06
C LEU A 268 -6.33 0.57 -11.96
N PRO A 269 -6.49 1.89 -11.70
CA PRO A 269 -7.27 2.39 -10.57
C PRO A 269 -8.75 1.99 -10.64
N THR A 270 -9.28 1.81 -11.85
CA THR A 270 -10.64 1.34 -12.10
C THR A 270 -10.90 -0.05 -11.51
N THR A 271 -9.86 -0.87 -11.34
CA THR A 271 -9.96 -2.24 -10.83
C THR A 271 -9.97 -2.33 -9.31
N ARG A 272 -9.66 -1.23 -8.62
CA ARG A 272 -9.62 -1.19 -7.15
C ARG A 272 -11.03 -1.34 -6.59
N ARG A 273 -11.19 -2.23 -5.61
CA ARG A 273 -12.42 -2.28 -4.83
C ARG A 273 -12.42 -1.14 -3.82
N ILE A 274 -13.31 -0.19 -4.03
CA ILE A 274 -13.48 0.92 -3.09
C ILE A 274 -14.31 0.41 -1.91
N PHE A 275 -13.65 -0.02 -0.82
CA PHE A 275 -14.35 -0.22 0.45
C PHE A 275 -14.67 1.15 1.04
N LEU A 276 -15.70 1.80 0.50
CA LEU A 276 -16.27 3.03 1.04
C LEU A 276 -17.04 2.73 2.33
N ARG A 277 -16.31 2.44 3.41
CA ARG A 277 -16.76 2.79 4.76
C ARG A 277 -15.68 3.66 5.39
N ARG A 278 -15.62 4.89 4.88
CA ARG A 278 -14.74 5.99 5.28
C ARG A 278 -14.88 6.27 6.77
N THR A 279 -13.93 5.80 7.57
CA THR A 279 -13.62 6.43 8.88
C THR A 279 -12.13 6.37 9.21
N ARG A 280 -11.36 5.42 8.65
CA ARG A 280 -9.95 5.22 8.99
C ARG A 280 -9.09 5.25 7.73
N MET A 281 -8.06 6.09 7.75
CA MET A 281 -6.97 6.07 6.77
C MET A 281 -6.16 4.79 6.98
N ALA A 282 -6.04 3.97 5.94
CA ALA A 282 -5.23 2.76 5.94
C ALA A 282 -3.98 2.93 5.07
N THR A 283 -2.98 2.07 5.30
CA THR A 283 -1.74 2.03 4.51
C THR A 283 -2.02 1.85 3.01
N ILE A 284 -3.05 1.07 2.66
CA ILE A 284 -3.45 0.85 1.25
C ILE A 284 -3.89 2.14 0.55
N ASP A 285 -4.56 3.04 1.27
CA ASP A 285 -5.02 4.31 0.70
C ASP A 285 -3.84 5.17 0.26
N ILE A 286 -2.76 5.14 1.04
CA ILE A 286 -1.55 5.90 0.74
C ILE A 286 -0.76 5.24 -0.39
N ILE A 287 -0.70 3.91 -0.41
CA ILE A 287 -0.12 3.17 -1.54
C ILE A 287 -0.79 3.59 -2.84
N TYR A 288 -2.13 3.57 -2.89
CA TYR A 288 -2.89 3.99 -4.07
C TYR A 288 -2.70 5.45 -4.44
N LYS A 289 -2.78 6.36 -3.45
CA LYS A 289 -2.53 7.78 -3.70
C LYS A 289 -1.12 8.03 -4.24
N SER A 290 -0.13 7.28 -3.75
CA SER A 290 1.28 7.45 -4.15
C SER A 290 1.52 6.97 -5.58
N ILE A 291 1.02 5.78 -5.94
CA ILE A 291 1.14 5.27 -7.31
C ILE A 291 0.31 6.08 -8.31
N ASP A 292 -0.80 6.69 -7.88
CA ASP A 292 -1.62 7.56 -8.73
C ASP A 292 -0.95 8.89 -9.10
N LEU A 293 0.08 9.31 -8.36
CA LEU A 293 0.87 10.48 -8.72
C LEU A 293 1.87 10.21 -9.85
N LEU A 294 2.08 8.94 -10.20
CA LEU A 294 2.97 8.58 -11.31
C LEU A 294 2.26 8.83 -12.64
N PRO A 295 2.94 9.41 -13.65
CA PRO A 295 2.42 9.47 -15.00
C PRO A 295 2.11 8.06 -15.52
N ARG A 296 0.91 7.89 -16.08
CA ARG A 296 0.46 6.63 -16.70
C ARG A 296 0.34 6.87 -18.19
N ASN A 297 1.25 6.30 -18.97
CA ASN A 297 1.13 6.24 -20.42
C ASN A 297 1.05 4.77 -20.82
N PHE A 298 -0.10 4.35 -21.35
CA PHE A 298 -0.31 2.99 -21.84
C PHE A 298 -0.26 2.92 -23.38
N ASP A 299 -0.03 4.02 -24.09
CA ASP A 299 -0.10 4.09 -25.55
C ASP A 299 0.92 3.18 -26.23
N SER A 300 2.09 2.99 -25.60
CA SER A 300 3.16 2.11 -26.09
C SER A 300 3.15 0.72 -25.46
N VAL A 301 2.22 0.43 -24.54
CA VAL A 301 2.21 -0.84 -23.80
C VAL A 301 1.64 -1.95 -24.68
N ARG A 302 2.39 -3.05 -24.81
CA ARG A 302 1.93 -4.28 -25.46
C ARG A 302 1.71 -5.35 -24.40
N ILE A 303 0.56 -6.01 -24.47
CA ILE A 303 0.22 -7.14 -23.61
C ILE A 303 -0.11 -8.36 -24.46
N SER A 304 0.06 -9.57 -23.93
CA SER A 304 -0.30 -10.78 -24.64
C SER A 304 -1.83 -10.99 -24.65
N HIS A 305 -2.33 -11.77 -25.60
CA HIS A 305 -3.72 -12.26 -25.63
C HIS A 305 -4.13 -12.96 -24.33
N ALA A 306 -3.24 -13.76 -23.75
CA ALA A 306 -3.50 -14.45 -22.49
C ALA A 306 -3.65 -13.47 -21.32
N THR A 307 -2.76 -12.48 -21.23
CA THR A 307 -2.81 -11.43 -20.20
C THR A 307 -4.08 -10.59 -20.34
N SER A 308 -4.42 -10.19 -21.57
CA SER A 308 -5.55 -9.29 -21.83
C SER A 308 -6.90 -9.94 -21.49
N LEU A 309 -7.08 -11.23 -21.78
CA LEU A 309 -8.28 -12.00 -21.42
C LEU A 309 -8.51 -12.08 -19.90
N GLN A 310 -7.44 -12.08 -19.10
CA GLN A 310 -7.53 -12.14 -17.63
C GLN A 310 -7.84 -10.78 -16.98
N LEU A 311 -7.72 -9.67 -17.71
CA LEU A 311 -7.97 -8.34 -17.17
C LEU A 311 -9.46 -8.14 -16.83
N PRO A 312 -9.78 -7.34 -15.81
CA PRO A 312 -11.14 -6.85 -15.61
C PRO A 312 -11.61 -6.06 -16.84
N LEU A 313 -12.83 -6.27 -17.29
CA LEU A 313 -13.37 -5.65 -18.52
C LEU A 313 -13.39 -4.12 -18.42
N GLN A 314 -13.66 -3.57 -17.24
CA GLN A 314 -13.59 -2.12 -16.97
C GLN A 314 -12.18 -1.51 -17.15
N ALA A 315 -11.14 -2.32 -17.20
CA ALA A 315 -9.77 -1.84 -17.38
C ALA A 315 -9.43 -1.58 -18.85
N VAL A 316 -10.17 -2.19 -19.79
CA VAL A 316 -9.91 -2.08 -21.24
C VAL A 316 -10.93 -1.19 -21.94
N LEU A 317 -11.90 -0.64 -21.22
CA LEU A 317 -12.96 0.21 -21.74
C LEU A 317 -12.92 1.60 -21.10
N TYR A 318 -13.27 2.63 -21.86
CA TYR A 318 -13.58 3.96 -21.35
C TYR A 318 -14.73 4.61 -22.13
N VAL A 319 -15.48 5.48 -21.46
CA VAL A 319 -16.57 6.23 -22.10
C VAL A 319 -15.96 7.41 -22.87
N SER A 320 -16.42 7.61 -24.10
CA SER A 320 -16.01 8.76 -24.92
C SER A 320 -16.29 10.07 -24.18
N PRO A 321 -15.38 11.08 -24.20
CA PRO A 321 -15.56 12.34 -23.48
C PRO A 321 -16.86 13.10 -23.82
N HIS A 322 -17.42 12.85 -25.01
CA HIS A 322 -18.63 13.50 -25.49
C HIS A 322 -19.90 12.66 -25.31
N SER A 323 -19.79 11.45 -24.76
CA SER A 323 -20.92 10.54 -24.57
C SER A 323 -21.52 10.65 -23.18
N THR A 324 -22.84 10.48 -23.09
CA THR A 324 -23.58 10.35 -21.83
C THR A 324 -23.81 8.88 -21.43
N PHE A 325 -23.14 7.95 -22.11
CA PHE A 325 -23.34 6.53 -21.94
C PHE A 325 -23.06 6.05 -20.50
N ARG A 326 -24.02 5.33 -19.94
CA ARG A 326 -23.92 4.78 -18.59
C ARG A 326 -23.50 3.32 -18.61
N LEU A 327 -22.33 3.04 -18.05
CA LEU A 327 -21.79 1.70 -17.88
C LEU A 327 -22.75 0.81 -17.05
N PRO A 328 -22.98 -0.45 -17.43
CA PRO A 328 -23.73 -1.40 -16.61
C PRO A 328 -23.05 -1.62 -15.24
N THR A 329 -23.84 -1.84 -14.19
CA THR A 329 -23.33 -2.13 -12.84
C THR A 329 -22.49 -3.40 -12.78
N LYS A 330 -22.90 -4.44 -13.53
CA LYS A 330 -22.20 -5.73 -13.63
C LYS A 330 -20.80 -5.64 -14.25
N LEU A 331 -20.46 -4.55 -14.94
CA LEU A 331 -19.16 -4.39 -15.58
C LEU A 331 -17.97 -4.60 -14.62
N ARG A 332 -18.15 -4.24 -13.34
CA ARG A 332 -17.12 -4.38 -12.30
C ARG A 332 -16.78 -5.83 -11.94
N GLU A 333 -17.67 -6.76 -12.26
CA GLU A 333 -17.53 -8.19 -11.99
C GLU A 333 -17.01 -8.96 -13.21
N MET A 334 -17.09 -8.34 -14.40
CA MET A 334 -16.75 -8.97 -15.67
C MET A 334 -15.24 -8.90 -15.93
N LYS A 335 -14.69 -9.99 -16.48
CA LYS A 335 -13.38 -10.08 -17.11
C LYS A 335 -13.51 -9.93 -18.63
N VAL A 336 -12.39 -9.66 -19.29
CA VAL A 336 -12.34 -9.60 -20.75
C VAL A 336 -12.76 -10.93 -21.36
N LEU A 337 -12.30 -12.07 -20.83
CA LEU A 337 -12.68 -13.42 -21.31
C LEU A 337 -14.18 -13.73 -21.24
N ASP A 338 -14.95 -12.97 -20.45
CA ASP A 338 -16.39 -13.19 -20.36
C ASP A 338 -17.09 -12.77 -21.65
N VAL A 339 -16.59 -11.75 -22.34
CA VAL A 339 -17.23 -11.15 -23.52
C VAL A 339 -16.36 -11.13 -24.78
N PHE A 340 -15.05 -11.27 -24.66
CA PHE A 340 -14.12 -11.46 -25.77
C PHE A 340 -13.69 -12.92 -25.86
N GLN A 341 -13.39 -13.36 -27.08
CA GLN A 341 -12.75 -14.64 -27.36
C GLN A 341 -11.59 -14.44 -28.35
N HIS A 342 -10.62 -15.36 -28.29
CA HIS A 342 -9.46 -15.35 -29.17
C HIS A 342 -9.74 -16.17 -30.42
N ASN A 343 -9.58 -15.55 -31.58
CA ASN A 343 -9.55 -16.24 -32.87
C ASN A 343 -8.14 -16.80 -33.07
N THR A 344 -8.02 -18.13 -33.09
CA THR A 344 -6.75 -18.85 -33.23
C THR A 344 -6.12 -18.70 -34.61
N ASP A 345 -6.93 -18.55 -35.65
CA ASP A 345 -6.48 -18.62 -37.04
C ASP A 345 -5.83 -17.31 -37.49
N HIS A 346 -6.25 -16.19 -36.89
CA HIS A 346 -5.81 -14.85 -37.25
C HIS A 346 -5.22 -14.07 -36.06
N HIS A 347 -5.02 -14.75 -34.92
CA HIS A 347 -4.40 -14.23 -33.70
C HIS A 347 -4.93 -12.86 -33.24
N PHE A 348 -6.26 -12.73 -33.12
CA PHE A 348 -6.89 -11.51 -32.62
C PHE A 348 -8.06 -11.80 -31.68
N LEU A 349 -8.40 -10.83 -30.84
CA LEU A 349 -9.57 -10.85 -29.97
C LEU A 349 -10.77 -10.23 -30.66
N HIS A 350 -11.91 -10.89 -30.55
CA HIS A 350 -13.17 -10.31 -30.96
C HIS A 350 -14.25 -10.53 -29.91
N TRP A 351 -15.28 -9.70 -29.99
CA TRP A 351 -16.46 -9.86 -29.14
C TRP A 351 -17.16 -11.19 -29.48
N LYS A 352 -17.56 -11.94 -28.46
CA LYS A 352 -18.32 -13.20 -28.62
C LYS A 352 -19.64 -12.93 -29.33
N ASP A 353 -20.16 -13.94 -30.03
CA ASP A 353 -21.49 -13.81 -30.65
C ASP A 353 -22.53 -13.43 -29.58
N THR A 354 -23.41 -12.47 -29.88
CA THR A 354 -24.46 -12.04 -28.94
C THR A 354 -25.43 -13.17 -28.54
N SER A 355 -25.46 -14.25 -29.31
CA SER A 355 -26.21 -15.49 -29.03
C SER A 355 -25.44 -16.52 -28.17
N ASP A 356 -24.17 -16.26 -27.86
CA ASP A 356 -23.30 -17.18 -27.10
C ASP A 356 -23.92 -17.51 -25.72
N PRO A 357 -24.09 -18.81 -25.38
CA PRO A 357 -24.67 -19.25 -24.12
C PRO A 357 -23.95 -18.71 -22.87
N SER A 358 -22.63 -18.51 -22.95
CA SER A 358 -21.80 -18.01 -21.84
C SER A 358 -22.15 -16.58 -21.43
N LEU A 359 -22.77 -15.79 -22.33
CA LEU A 359 -23.19 -14.42 -22.05
C LEU A 359 -24.50 -14.35 -21.23
N ARG A 360 -25.27 -15.45 -21.14
CA ARG A 360 -26.59 -15.46 -20.47
C ARG A 360 -26.51 -15.09 -18.98
N SER A 361 -25.43 -15.48 -18.30
CA SER A 361 -25.16 -15.14 -16.89
C SER A 361 -25.08 -13.63 -16.64
N TRP A 362 -24.67 -12.86 -17.66
CA TRP A 362 -24.49 -11.42 -17.61
C TRP A 362 -25.74 -10.62 -18.02
N LYS A 363 -26.85 -11.29 -18.39
CA LYS A 363 -28.12 -10.67 -18.77
C LYS A 363 -27.93 -9.64 -19.90
N LEU A 364 -28.47 -8.42 -19.75
CA LEU A 364 -28.41 -7.35 -20.75
C LEU A 364 -27.07 -6.60 -20.80
N ALA A 365 -26.14 -6.84 -19.86
CA ALA A 365 -24.90 -6.08 -19.77
C ALA A 365 -24.01 -6.22 -21.03
N PRO A 366 -23.77 -7.43 -21.57
CA PRO A 366 -22.95 -7.58 -22.78
C PRO A 366 -23.57 -6.85 -23.98
N LYS A 367 -24.88 -7.01 -24.21
CA LYS A 367 -25.57 -6.34 -25.33
C LYS A 367 -25.47 -4.82 -25.24
N LYS A 368 -25.63 -4.25 -24.03
CA LYS A 368 -25.49 -2.80 -23.81
C LYS A 368 -24.07 -2.32 -24.10
N LEU A 369 -23.05 -3.05 -23.65
CA LEU A 369 -21.64 -2.72 -23.89
C LEU A 369 -21.29 -2.82 -25.38
N PHE A 370 -21.73 -3.88 -26.06
CA PHE A 370 -21.53 -4.05 -27.50
C PHE A 370 -22.15 -2.90 -28.29
N ASN A 371 -23.40 -2.53 -27.98
CA ASN A 371 -24.06 -1.40 -28.64
C ASN A 371 -23.32 -0.08 -28.40
N GLY A 372 -22.76 0.13 -27.20
CA GLY A 372 -21.95 1.30 -26.89
C GLY A 372 -20.62 1.33 -27.66
N LEU A 373 -19.99 0.17 -27.89
CA LEU A 373 -18.80 0.07 -28.75
C LEU A 373 -19.17 0.37 -30.21
N ALA A 374 -20.28 -0.19 -30.70
CA ALA A 374 -20.75 0.00 -32.07
C ALA A 374 -21.17 1.45 -32.36
N SER A 375 -21.72 2.17 -31.38
CA SER A 375 -22.10 3.58 -31.52
C SER A 375 -20.93 4.56 -31.34
N GLY A 376 -19.75 4.09 -30.89
CA GLY A 376 -18.61 4.94 -30.54
C GLY A 376 -18.76 5.67 -29.19
N ASP A 377 -19.81 5.39 -28.44
CA ASP A 377 -20.02 5.90 -27.08
C ASP A 377 -19.01 5.31 -26.07
N LEU A 378 -18.60 4.08 -26.34
CA LEU A 378 -17.62 3.32 -25.56
C LEU A 378 -16.42 3.02 -26.46
N LEU A 379 -15.22 3.17 -25.92
CA LEU A 379 -13.97 2.98 -26.65
C LEU A 379 -13.07 1.99 -25.91
N LEU A 380 -12.25 1.28 -26.69
CA LEU A 380 -11.21 0.40 -26.18
C LEU A 380 -9.95 1.20 -25.84
N GLN A 381 -9.27 0.85 -24.75
CA GLN A 381 -8.01 1.46 -24.38
C GLN A 381 -6.94 1.28 -25.47
N PRO A 382 -6.03 2.25 -25.68
CA PRO A 382 -5.00 2.17 -26.72
C PRO A 382 -4.14 0.90 -26.68
N PHE A 383 -3.78 0.42 -25.48
CA PHE A 383 -3.00 -0.82 -25.33
C PHE A 383 -3.76 -2.10 -25.70
N PHE A 384 -5.10 -2.05 -25.75
CA PHE A 384 -5.95 -3.21 -26.03
C PHE A 384 -6.40 -3.25 -27.49
N GLN A 385 -6.60 -2.09 -28.13
CA GLN A 385 -7.03 -1.98 -29.54
C GLN A 385 -6.21 -2.85 -30.52
N PRO A 386 -4.86 -2.89 -30.45
CA PRO A 386 -4.06 -3.71 -31.37
C PRO A 386 -4.35 -5.20 -31.30
N LEU A 387 -4.84 -5.69 -30.15
CA LEU A 387 -5.19 -7.11 -29.98
C LEU A 387 -6.49 -7.47 -30.69
N CYS A 388 -7.31 -6.49 -31.06
CA CYS A 388 -8.56 -6.72 -31.79
C CYS A 388 -8.38 -6.67 -33.31
N LEU A 389 -7.18 -6.39 -33.79
CA LEU A 389 -6.86 -6.37 -35.22
C LEU A 389 -6.21 -7.70 -35.61
N PRO A 390 -6.56 -8.28 -36.77
CA PRO A 390 -5.89 -9.47 -37.28
C PRO A 390 -4.39 -9.23 -37.37
N SER A 391 -3.60 -10.15 -36.81
CA SER A 391 -2.14 -10.14 -36.99
C SER A 391 -1.80 -11.11 -38.12
N PRO A 392 -0.95 -10.75 -39.10
CA PRO A 392 -0.42 -11.75 -40.02
C PRO A 392 0.29 -12.83 -39.20
N ALA A 393 0.07 -14.10 -39.55
CA ALA A 393 0.67 -15.23 -38.87
C ALA A 393 2.17 -14.99 -38.66
N PRO A 394 2.77 -15.37 -37.51
CA PRO A 394 4.21 -15.36 -37.39
C PRO A 394 4.77 -16.22 -38.52
N ASP A 395 5.58 -15.62 -39.39
CA ASP A 395 6.42 -16.38 -40.31
C ASP A 395 7.14 -17.40 -39.43
N ASN A 396 6.90 -18.69 -39.70
CA ASN A 396 7.75 -19.76 -39.22
C ASN A 396 9.10 -19.56 -39.91
N GLY A 397 9.87 -18.62 -39.38
CA GLY A 397 11.22 -18.33 -39.78
C GLY A 397 11.99 -19.63 -39.65
N ARG A 398 12.43 -20.13 -40.80
CA ARG A 398 13.60 -20.99 -40.88
C ARG A 398 14.63 -20.45 -39.90
N VAL A 399 15.10 -21.34 -39.05
CA VAL A 399 16.34 -21.17 -38.31
C VAL A 399 17.44 -21.06 -39.36
N ASP A 400 17.68 -19.85 -39.86
CA ASP A 400 18.95 -19.51 -40.48
C ASP A 400 19.90 -19.19 -39.34
N SER A 401 20.65 -20.22 -38.97
CA SER A 401 21.88 -20.13 -38.20
C SER A 401 22.81 -19.09 -38.81
N ALA A 402 23.06 -17.97 -38.12
CA ALA A 402 24.31 -17.23 -38.22
C ALA A 402 24.43 -16.12 -37.16
N ILE A 403 25.36 -16.36 -36.23
CA ILE A 403 26.23 -15.43 -35.46
C ILE A 403 25.60 -14.68 -34.28
#